data_AF-A0A2E4M3L1-F1
#
_entry.id   AF-A0A2E4M3L1-F1
#
_cell.length_a   1.000
_cell.length_b   1.000
_cell.length_c   1.000
_cell.angle_alpha   90.00
_cell.angle_beta   90.00
_cell.angle_gamma   90.00
#
_symmetry.space_group_name_H-M   'P 1'
#
loop_
_entity.id
_entity.type
_entity.pdbx_description
1 polymer ?
#
loop_
_entity_poly.entity_id
_entity_poly.type
_entity_poly.pdbx_seq_one_letter_code
_entity_poly.pdbx_strand_id
1 'polypeptide(L)' 'DLDDLSLTLDQYDAVDKSKVYLMPQGTEQTELLEREAWLKPFCDSQGYQFCPRMQIAWFGARQGT' A
#
# COMPACT_ATOMS: atom_id res chain seq x y z
N ASP A 1 -0.44 8.32 -9.21
CA ASP A 1 0.87 7.65 -9.02
C ASP A 1 1.51 8.21 -7.74
N LEU A 2 2.53 7.59 -7.13
CA LEU A 2 2.95 7.90 -5.75
C LEU A 2 3.27 9.38 -5.48
N ASP A 3 3.73 10.11 -6.50
CA ASP A 3 3.90 11.57 -6.48
C ASP A 3 2.60 12.34 -6.19
N ASP A 4 1.49 11.95 -6.82
CA ASP A 4 0.16 12.55 -6.65
C ASP A 4 -0.37 12.37 -5.23
N LEU A 5 -0.01 11.25 -4.60
CA LEU A 5 -0.34 10.95 -3.20
C LEU A 5 0.35 11.94 -2.26
N SER A 6 1.63 12.25 -2.51
CA SER A 6 2.38 13.23 -1.71
C SER A 6 1.81 14.65 -1.84
N LEU A 7 1.44 15.07 -3.06
CA LEU A 7 0.84 16.38 -3.34
C LEU A 7 -0.55 16.53 -2.71
N THR A 8 -1.31 15.44 -2.64
CA THR A 8 -2.63 15.42 -1.99
C THR A 8 -2.48 15.45 -0.48
N LEU A 9 -1.53 14.71 0.09
CA LEU A 9 -1.28 14.74 1.54
C LEU A 9 -0.80 16.12 2.01
N ASP A 10 -0.05 16.86 1.19
CA ASP A 10 0.38 18.23 1.50
C ASP A 10 -0.80 19.22 1.63
N GLN A 11 -1.92 18.93 0.94
CA GLN A 11 -3.15 19.72 1.05
C GLN A 11 -3.94 19.45 2.33
N TYR A 12 -3.67 18.34 3.02
CA TYR A 12 -4.28 18.03 4.30
C TYR A 12 -3.31 18.38 5.43
N ASP A 13 -3.71 19.32 6.29
CA ASP A 13 -2.92 19.87 7.38
C ASP A 13 -2.23 18.77 8.20
N ALA A 14 -0.90 18.66 8.02
CA ALA A 14 0.03 17.80 8.75
C ALA A 14 -0.45 16.35 8.98
N VAL A 15 -0.81 15.63 7.91
CA VAL A 15 -1.02 14.17 8.04
C VAL A 15 0.31 13.49 8.38
N ASP A 16 0.38 12.95 9.59
CA ASP A 16 1.55 12.20 10.05
C ASP A 16 1.75 10.96 9.15
N LYS A 17 2.90 10.87 8.47
CA LYS A 17 3.21 9.78 7.55
C LYS A 17 3.17 8.40 8.23
N SER A 18 3.42 8.35 9.54
CA SER A 18 3.30 7.11 10.33
C SER A 18 1.87 6.58 10.43
N LYS A 19 0.87 7.41 10.16
CA LYS A 19 -0.55 7.04 10.14
C LYS A 19 -1.08 6.76 8.73
N VAL A 20 -0.24 6.92 7.70
CA VAL A 20 -0.59 6.63 6.31
C VAL A 20 -0.18 5.21 5.99
N TYR A 21 -1.18 4.38 5.68
CA TYR A 21 -0.98 2.98 5.32
C TYR A 21 -1.05 2.83 3.80
N LEU A 22 0.04 2.39 3.19
CA LEU A 22 0.11 2.07 1.78
C LEU A 22 -0.16 0.58 1.57
N MET A 23 -1.11 0.28 0.67
CA MET A 23 -1.52 -1.06 0.32
C MET A 23 -1.10 -1.39 -1.12
N PRO A 24 -0.53 -2.58 -1.38
CA PRO A 24 -0.18 -2.99 -2.73
C PRO A 24 -1.43 -3.17 -3.59
N GLN A 25 -1.39 -2.64 -4.81
CA GLN A 25 -2.47 -2.79 -5.79
C GLN A 25 -2.32 -4.12 -6.52
N GLY A 26 -3.37 -4.94 -6.57
CA GLY A 26 -3.34 -6.20 -7.31
C GLY A 26 -4.49 -7.11 -6.93
N THR A 27 -4.81 -8.06 -7.80
CA THR A 27 -5.84 -9.09 -7.56
C THR A 27 -5.22 -10.47 -7.39
N GLU A 28 -4.00 -10.68 -7.87
CA GLU A 28 -3.29 -11.96 -7.79
C GLU A 28 -2.24 -11.94 -6.67
N GLN A 29 -1.99 -13.08 -6.03
CA GLN A 29 -1.00 -13.17 -4.96
C GLN A 29 0.43 -12.87 -5.46
N THR A 30 0.76 -13.34 -6.66
CA THR A 30 2.05 -13.09 -7.33
C THR A 30 2.25 -11.60 -7.61
N GLU A 31 1.25 -10.92 -8.17
CA GLU A 31 1.31 -9.47 -8.41
C GLU A 31 1.48 -8.67 -7.11
N LEU A 32 0.82 -9.11 -6.04
CA LEU A 32 0.99 -8.49 -4.73
C LEU A 32 2.42 -8.67 -4.25
N LEU A 33 2.98 -9.88 -4.28
CA LEU A 33 4.36 -10.16 -3.84
C LEU A 33 5.39 -9.35 -4.63
N GLU A 34 5.24 -9.26 -5.95
CA GLU A 34 6.11 -8.43 -6.80
C GLU A 34 6.04 -6.96 -6.41
N ARG A 35 4.84 -6.46 -6.08
CA ARG A 35 4.66 -5.09 -5.61
C ARG A 35 5.14 -4.85 -4.20
N GLU A 36 4.93 -5.80 -3.30
CA GLU A 36 5.44 -5.73 -1.93
C GLU A 36 6.96 -5.62 -1.89
N ALA A 37 7.65 -6.29 -2.82
CA ALA A 37 9.11 -6.28 -2.88
C ALA A 37 9.69 -4.87 -3.08
N TRP A 38 9.02 -3.99 -3.83
CA TRP A 38 9.46 -2.60 -4.02
C TRP A 38 8.68 -1.58 -3.17
N LEU A 39 7.44 -1.89 -2.76
CA LEU A 39 6.63 -0.97 -1.95
C LEU A 39 7.10 -0.92 -0.50
N LYS A 40 7.53 -2.04 0.09
CA LYS A 40 8.11 -2.05 1.46
C LYS A 40 9.27 -1.07 1.62
N PRO A 41 10.36 -1.15 0.83
CA PRO A 41 11.47 -0.22 0.98
C PRO A 41 11.07 1.24 0.65
N PHE A 42 10.09 1.45 -0.22
CA PHE A 42 9.54 2.79 -0.47
C PHE A 42 8.82 3.35 0.76
N CYS A 43 7.97 2.54 1.41
CA CYS A 43 7.28 2.92 2.64
C CYS A 43 8.28 3.26 3.75
N ASP A 44 9.27 2.40 3.97
CA ASP A 44 10.33 2.63 4.96
C ASP A 44 11.12 3.91 4.66
N SER A 45 11.48 4.16 3.40
CA SER A 45 12.23 5.36 3.00
C SER A 45 11.43 6.66 3.17
N GLN A 46 10.11 6.61 3.03
CA GLN A 46 9.24 7.79 3.09
C GLN A 46 8.59 7.99 4.47
N GLY A 47 8.69 7.00 5.37
CA GLY A 47 8.06 6.99 6.69
C GLY A 47 6.58 6.58 6.69
N TYR A 48 6.13 5.89 5.64
CA TYR A 48 4.78 5.34 5.53
C TYR A 48 4.69 3.94 6.15
N GLN A 49 3.49 3.53 6.58
CA GLN A 49 3.25 2.16 7.04
C GLN A 49 2.83 1.27 5.87
N PHE A 50 3.45 0.10 5.75
CA PHE A 50 3.07 -0.88 4.74
C PHE A 50 1.97 -1.82 5.28
N CYS A 51 0.88 -2.01 4.53
CA CYS A 51 -0.22 -2.88 4.94
C CYS A 51 -0.53 -3.92 3.84
N PRO A 52 -0.26 -5.21 4.07
CA PRO A 52 -0.47 -6.25 3.05
C PRO A 52 -1.96 -6.53 2.84
N ARG A 53 -2.31 -6.97 1.62
CA ARG A 53 -3.70 -7.28 1.24
C ARG A 53 -4.06 -8.71 1.65
N MET A 54 -4.21 -8.92 2.96
CA MET A 54 -4.38 -10.24 3.60
C MET A 54 -5.53 -11.08 3.01
N GLN A 55 -6.64 -10.46 2.61
CA GLN A 55 -7.76 -11.17 1.98
C GLN A 55 -7.33 -11.92 0.71
N ILE A 56 -6.57 -11.26 -0.17
CA ILE A 56 -6.11 -11.86 -1.41
C ILE A 56 -4.98 -12.85 -1.14
N ALA A 57 -4.11 -12.55 -0.17
CA ALA A 57 -3.07 -13.47 0.26
C ALA A 57 -3.65 -14.80 0.78
N TRP A 58 -4.76 -14.77 1.52
CA TRP A 58 -5.36 -15.98 2.12
C TRP A 58 -6.42 -16.65 1.27
N PHE A 59 -7.27 -15.87 0.59
CA PHE A 59 -8.45 -16.37 -0.10
C PHE A 59 -8.39 -16.19 -1.62
N GLY A 60 -7.39 -15.48 -2.15
CA GLY A 60 -7.37 -15.02 -3.54
C GLY A 60 -8.41 -13.92 -3.80
N ALA A 61 -8.47 -13.43 -5.04
CA ALA A 61 -9.50 -12.48 -5.48
C ALA A 61 -10.88 -13.14 -5.71
N ARG A 62 -11.31 -13.98 -4.76
CA ARG A 62 -12.66 -14.56 -4.78
C ARG A 62 -13.60 -13.70 -3.95
N GLN A 63 -14.83 -13.52 -4.45
CA GLN A 63 -15.91 -12.95 -3.64
C GLN A 63 -16.20 -13.90 -2.47
N GLY A 64 -16.43 -13.34 -1.28
CA GLY A 64 -16.93 -14.13 -0.15
C GLY A 64 -18.33 -14.65 -0.47
N THR A 65 -18.53 -15.96 -0.28
CA THR A 65 -19.84 -16.63 -0.30
C THR A 65 -20.53 -16.55 1.04
#